data_AF-A0A2V8CQ42-F1
#
_entry.id   AF-A0A2V8CQ42-F1
#
_cell.length_a   1.000
_cell.length_b   1.000
_cell.length_c   1.000
_cell.angle_alpha   90.00
_cell.angle_beta   90.00
_cell.angle_gamma   90.00
#
_symmetry.space_group_name_H-M   'P 1'
#
loop_
_entity.id
_entity.type
_entity.pdbx_description
1 polymer ?
#
loop_
_entity_poly.entity_id
_entity_poly.type
_entity_poly.pdbx_seq_one_letter_code
_entity_poly.pdbx_strand_id
1 'polypeptide(L)'
;PGKPANVDFYASTMKVELALLHEEDLLRFLADLRASGNAYYSVKQCLITRTGQAATGASIVPRLRADCEIDLITIVDRAAKQ
;
A
#
# COMPACT_ATOMS: atom_id res chain seq x y z
N PRO A 1 -0.49 -2.34 36.63
CA PRO A 1 0.62 -2.80 35.77
C PRO A 1 0.14 -3.93 34.84
N GLY A 2 0.02 -3.65 33.54
CA GLY A 2 -0.50 -4.61 32.56
C GLY A 2 0.48 -5.75 32.30
N LYS A 3 0.02 -6.99 32.40
CA LYS A 3 0.79 -8.20 32.06
C LYS A 3 1.15 -8.15 30.57
N PRO A 4 2.41 -8.37 30.16
CA PRO A 4 2.75 -8.41 28.74
C PRO A 4 1.98 -9.56 28.07
N ALA A 5 1.20 -9.24 27.05
CA ALA A 5 0.58 -10.23 26.18
C ALA A 5 1.66 -10.88 25.31
N ASN A 6 1.52 -12.18 25.04
CA ASN A 6 2.49 -12.95 24.26
C ASN A 6 2.13 -12.81 22.76
N VAL A 7 2.43 -11.64 22.20
CA VAL A 7 2.13 -11.28 20.80
C VAL A 7 3.39 -11.30 19.94
N ASP A 8 3.31 -11.95 18.78
CA ASP A 8 4.34 -11.84 17.74
C ASP A 8 3.95 -10.82 16.68
N PHE A 9 4.94 -10.12 16.16
CA PHE A 9 4.80 -9.21 15.03
C PHE A 9 5.56 -9.78 13.83
N TYR A 10 4.88 -9.90 12.70
CA TYR A 10 5.50 -10.24 11.42
C TYR A 10 5.36 -9.06 10.47
N ALA A 11 6.46 -8.67 9.84
CA ALA A 11 6.50 -7.60 8.86
C ALA A 11 6.93 -8.14 7.49
N SER A 12 6.30 -7.65 6.43
CA SER A 12 6.70 -7.93 5.05
C SER A 12 6.64 -6.65 4.24
N THR A 13 7.73 -6.30 3.56
CA THR A 13 7.79 -5.12 2.68
C THR A 13 7.30 -5.49 1.29
N MET A 14 6.31 -4.74 0.82
CA MET A 14 5.70 -4.85 -0.50
C MET A 14 6.14 -3.68 -1.38
N LYS A 15 6.46 -3.97 -2.64
CA LYS A 15 6.69 -2.95 -3.68
C LYS A 15 5.50 -2.92 -4.62
N VAL A 16 4.93 -1.75 -4.85
CA VAL A 16 3.77 -1.57 -5.72
C VAL A 16 4.08 -0.52 -6.76
N GLU A 17 3.94 -0.88 -8.04
CA GLU A 17 4.02 0.04 -9.16
C GLU A 17 2.63 0.26 -9.74
N LEU A 18 2.18 1.52 -9.81
CA LEU A 18 0.88 1.89 -10.36
C LEU A 18 1.04 2.85 -11.54
N ALA A 19 0.35 2.54 -12.63
CA ALA A 19 0.11 3.47 -13.72
C ALA A 19 -1.17 4.26 -13.41
N LEU A 20 -1.02 5.54 -13.04
CA LEU A 20 -2.14 6.35 -12.57
C LEU A 20 -2.92 6.91 -13.76
N LEU A 21 -4.04 6.25 -14.08
CA LEU A 21 -4.90 6.57 -15.22
C LEU A 21 -5.84 7.74 -14.95
N HIS A 22 -6.30 7.85 -13.71
CA HIS A 22 -7.24 8.87 -13.27
C HIS A 22 -6.66 9.64 -12.09
N GLU A 23 -7.23 10.80 -11.83
CA GLU A 23 -6.99 11.52 -10.59
C GLU A 23 -7.43 10.65 -9.40
N GLU A 24 -6.75 10.82 -8.27
CA GLU A 24 -7.00 10.10 -7.01
C GLU A 24 -6.73 8.59 -7.00
N ASP A 25 -6.35 7.97 -8.11
CA ASP A 25 -6.18 6.51 -8.21
C ASP A 25 -5.22 5.94 -7.14
N LEU A 26 -4.08 6.62 -6.93
CA LEU A 26 -3.15 6.28 -5.86
C LEU A 26 -3.78 6.42 -4.46
N LEU A 27 -4.52 7.50 -4.22
CA LEU A 27 -5.10 7.79 -2.91
C LEU A 27 -6.19 6.78 -2.56
N ARG A 28 -7.02 6.41 -3.54
CA ARG A 28 -8.06 5.39 -3.39
C ARG A 28 -7.44 4.02 -3.14
N PHE A 29 -6.43 3.64 -3.92
CA PHE A 29 -5.68 2.40 -3.68
C PHE A 29 -5.13 2.30 -2.25
N LEU A 30 -4.47 3.35 -1.76
CA LEU A 30 -3.92 3.35 -0.39
C LEU A 30 -5.01 3.33 0.69
N ALA A 31 -6.15 3.98 0.45
CA ALA A 31 -7.30 3.95 1.35
C ALA A 31 -7.92 2.55 1.42
N ASP A 32 -8.14 1.91 0.27
CA ASP A 32 -8.70 0.57 0.17
C ASP A 32 -7.78 -0.48 0.79
N LEU A 33 -6.46 -0.35 0.57
CA LEU A 33 -5.48 -1.23 1.18
C LEU A 33 -5.56 -1.17 2.71
N ARG A 34 -5.62 0.05 3.28
CA ARG A 34 -5.81 0.26 4.72
C ARG A 34 -7.15 -0.28 5.22
N ALA A 35 -8.21 -0.15 4.44
CA ALA A 35 -9.55 -0.60 4.79
C ALA A 35 -9.74 -2.12 4.70
N SER A 36 -8.84 -2.84 4.01
CA SER A 36 -8.93 -4.30 3.83
C SER A 36 -8.94 -5.10 5.14
N GLY A 37 -8.42 -4.54 6.24
CA GLY A 37 -8.56 -5.09 7.60
C GLY A 37 -7.74 -6.35 7.91
N ASN A 38 -6.99 -6.87 6.95
CA ASN A 38 -6.24 -8.12 7.09
C ASN A 38 -4.93 -7.96 7.88
N ALA A 39 -4.43 -6.74 7.97
CA ALA A 39 -3.16 -6.38 8.58
C ALA A 39 -3.08 -4.87 8.81
N TYR A 40 -2.06 -4.44 9.54
CA TYR A 40 -1.68 -3.04 9.60
C TYR A 40 -0.76 -2.68 8.43
N TYR A 41 -1.17 -1.75 7.58
CA TYR A 41 -0.41 -1.29 6.42
C TYR A 41 0.26 0.05 6.70
N SER A 42 1.59 0.10 6.59
CA SER A 42 2.39 1.32 6.74
C SER A 42 3.05 1.70 5.43
N VAL A 43 2.61 2.82 4.83
CA VAL A 43 3.27 3.39 3.65
C VAL A 43 4.61 4.00 4.08
N LYS A 44 5.72 3.51 3.53
CA LYS A 44 7.06 4.04 3.82
C LYS A 44 7.42 5.19 2.91
N GLN A 45 7.21 4.99 1.62
CA GLN A 45 7.47 5.98 0.59
C GLN A 45 6.61 5.68 -0.64
N CYS A 46 6.30 6.73 -1.39
CA CYS A 46 5.76 6.65 -2.74
C CYS A 46 6.47 7.71 -3.58
N LEU A 47 7.21 7.29 -4.59
CA LEU A 47 7.77 8.17 -5.60
C LEU A 47 6.74 8.36 -6.71
N ILE A 48 6.39 9.61 -7.01
CA ILE A 48 5.48 9.94 -8.10
C ILE A 48 6.28 10.59 -9.23
N THR A 49 6.22 9.99 -10.41
CA THR A 49 6.90 10.49 -11.61
C THR A 49 5.89 10.83 -12.70
N ARG A 50 6.17 11.88 -13.48
CA ARG A 50 5.37 12.21 -14.66
C ARG A 50 5.80 11.31 -15.80
N THR A 51 4.87 10.49 -16.29
CA THR A 51 5.07 9.74 -17.53
C THR A 51 4.87 10.70 -18.71
N GLY A 52 5.62 10.48 -19.79
CA GLY A 52 5.70 11.41 -20.92
C GLY A 52 4.36 11.73 -21.60
N GLN A 53 4.41 12.59 -22.61
CA GLN A 53 3.20 13.01 -23.34
C GLN A 53 2.49 11.80 -23.97
N ALA A 54 1.16 11.79 -23.85
CA ALA A 54 0.29 10.86 -24.57
C ALA A 54 0.61 10.87 -26.07
N ALA A 55 0.69 9.70 -26.69
CA ALA A 55 0.68 9.62 -28.14
C ALA A 55 -0.59 10.30 -28.67
N THR A 56 -0.43 11.14 -29.70
CA THR A 56 -1.54 11.85 -30.34
C THR A 56 -2.63 10.85 -30.76
N GLY A 57 -3.86 11.01 -30.23
CA GLY A 57 -5.00 10.15 -30.53
C GLY A 57 -5.39 9.15 -29.44
N ALA A 58 -4.58 8.97 -28.39
CA ALA A 58 -4.96 8.16 -27.23
C ALA A 58 -5.68 9.02 -26.17
N SER A 59 -6.95 8.70 -25.87
CA SER A 59 -7.77 9.46 -24.91
C SER A 59 -7.55 9.07 -23.45
N ILE A 60 -7.12 7.82 -23.18
CA ILE A 60 -6.86 7.31 -21.83
C ILE A 60 -5.44 6.77 -21.78
N VAL A 61 -4.52 7.58 -21.25
CA VAL A 61 -3.16 7.15 -20.96
C VAL A 61 -2.72 7.65 -19.58
N PRO A 62 -1.94 6.86 -18.83
CA PRO A 62 -1.45 7.28 -17.54
C PRO A 62 -0.44 8.41 -17.74
N ARG A 63 -0.64 9.52 -17.04
CA ARG A 63 0.27 10.69 -17.06
C ARG A 63 1.19 10.75 -15.84
N LEU A 64 0.92 9.89 -14.87
CA LEU A 64 1.73 9.72 -13.67
C LEU A 64 1.97 8.22 -13.44
N ARG A 65 3.11 7.91 -12.84
CA ARG A 65 3.44 6.61 -12.27
C ARG A 65 3.74 6.80 -10.79
N ALA A 66 3.30 5.84 -9.98
CA ALA A 66 3.66 5.78 -8.57
C ALA A 66 4.40 4.48 -8.27
N ASP A 67 5.55 4.60 -7.61
CA ASP A 67 6.34 3.48 -7.13
C ASP A 67 6.39 3.57 -5.59
N CYS A 68 5.68 2.66 -4.92
CA CYS A 68 5.48 2.68 -3.48
C CYS A 68 6.14 1.50 -2.76
N GLU A 69 6.69 1.75 -1.58
CA GLU A 69 7.09 0.72 -0.62
C GLU A 69 6.17 0.75 0.60
N ILE A 70 5.56 -0.39 0.91
CA ILE A 70 4.53 -0.52 1.94
C ILE A 70 4.86 -1.72 2.82
N ASP A 71 4.90 -1.51 4.13
CA ASP A 71 5.03 -2.61 5.09
C ASP A 71 3.64 -3.14 5.47
N LEU A 72 3.50 -4.46 5.34
CA LEU A 72 2.40 -5.25 5.88
C LEU A 72 2.83 -5.78 7.25
N ILE A 73 2.13 -5.39 8.31
CA ILE A 73 2.40 -5.82 9.68
C ILE A 73 1.22 -6.64 10.18
N THR A 74 1.46 -7.90 10.50
CA THR A 74 0.48 -8.78 11.12
C THR A 74 0.86 -9.03 12.58
N ILE A 75 -0.16 -9.05 13.44
CA ILE A 75 -0.01 -9.30 14.88
C ILE A 75 -0.67 -10.65 15.15
N VAL A 76 0.09 -11.58 15.71
CA VAL A 76 -0.42 -12.90 16.07
C VAL A 76 -0.39 -13.03 17.59
N ASP A 77 -1.57 -13.21 18.18
CA ASP A 77 -1.66 -13.63 19.57
C ASP A 77 -1.38 -15.13 19.69
N ARG A 78 -0.27 -15.49 20.34
CA ARG A 78 0.09 -16.90 20.59
C ARG A 78 -0.96 -17.61 21.45
N ALA A 79 -1.67 -16.90 22.32
CA ALA A 79 -2.70 -17.47 23.20
C ALA A 79 -4.01 -17.76 22.47
N ALA A 80 -4.32 -17.04 21.37
CA ALA A 80 -5.51 -17.26 20.56
C ALA A 80 -5.37 -18.42 19.56
N LYS A 81 -4.15 -18.97 19.38
CA LYS A 81 -3.85 -20.09 18.47
C LYS A 81 -3.74 -21.46 19.16
N GLN A 82 -3.90 -21.53 20.48
CA GLN A 82 -3.95 -22.78 21.26
C GLN A 82 -5.40 -23.12 21.60
#